data_AF-A0A965PCJ1-F1
#
_entry.id   AF-A0A965PCJ1-F1
#
_cell.length_a   1.000
_cell.length_b   1.000
_cell.length_c   1.000
_cell.angle_alpha   90.00
_cell.angle_beta   90.00
_cell.angle_gamma   90.00
#
_symmetry.space_group_name_H-M   'P 1'
#
loop_
_entity.id
_entity.type
_entity.pdbx_description
1 polymer ?
#
loop_
_entity_poly.entity_id
_entity_poly.type
_entity_poly.pdbx_seq_one_letter_code
_entity_poly.pdbx_strand_id
1 'polypeptide(L)' 'MSQSKTIQEAVLLLRDENLVWSSDMEDVKLELATLLEVSASNDMTRFIAEGLAKRIVSPGTVYDPQLEKR' A
#
# COMPACT_ATOMS: atom_id res chain seq x y z
N MET A 1 -7.64 16.55 -2.93
CA MET A 1 -7.55 15.09 -3.12
C MET A 1 -7.02 14.50 -1.82
N SER A 2 -7.85 13.94 -0.95
CA SER A 2 -7.34 13.28 0.26
C SER A 2 -6.74 11.93 -0.14
N GLN A 3 -5.47 11.69 0.20
CA GLN A 3 -4.93 10.34 0.16
C GLN A 3 -5.82 9.42 1.01
N SER A 4 -6.05 8.21 0.51
CA SER A 4 -6.78 7.18 1.24
C SER A 4 -6.03 6.86 2.53
N LYS A 5 -6.72 6.87 3.67
CA LYS A 5 -6.13 6.60 5.00
C LYS A 5 -5.30 5.31 5.00
N THR A 6 -5.79 4.28 4.29
CA THR A 6 -5.11 2.98 4.18
C THR A 6 -3.80 3.04 3.40
N ILE A 7 -3.71 3.87 2.36
CA ILE A 7 -2.45 4.09 1.63
C ILE A 7 -1.40 4.70 2.56
N GLN A 8 -1.79 5.69 3.37
CA GLN A 8 -0.88 6.33 4.32
C GLN A 8 -0.38 5.34 5.38
N GLU A 9 -1.27 4.52 5.93
CA GLU A 9 -0.90 3.47 6.90
C GLU A 9 0.07 2.44 6.29
N ALA A 10 -0.17 2.00 5.06
CA ALA A 10 0.73 1.09 4.37
C ALA A 10 2.11 1.71 4.11
N VAL A 11 2.15 2.98 3.70
CA VAL A 11 3.41 3.72 3.51
C VAL A 11 4.19 3.83 4.82
N LEU A 12 3.52 4.11 5.94
CA LEU A 12 4.17 4.18 7.25
C LEU A 12 4.76 2.82 7.65
N LEU A 13 4.04 1.71 7.45
CA LEU A 13 4.56 0.36 7.70
C LEU A 13 5.76 0.02 6.80
N LEU A 14 5.69 0.39 5.52
CA LEU A 14 6.78 0.20 4.57
C LEU A 14 7.95 1.16 4.80
N ARG A 15 7.83 2.19 5.63
CA ARG A 15 8.93 3.08 6.00
C ARG A 15 9.39 2.87 7.44
N ASP A 16 8.75 1.98 8.19
CA ASP A 16 9.10 1.68 9.57
C ASP A 16 10.47 0.98 9.60
N GLU A 17 11.41 1.61 10.28
CA GLU A 17 12.78 1.14 10.49
C GLU A 17 12.84 -0.02 11.48
N ASN A 18 11.82 -0.20 12.33
CA ASN A 18 11.72 -1.30 13.27
C ASN A 18 11.21 -2.60 12.62
N LEU A 19 10.62 -2.49 11.42
CA LEU A 19 10.19 -3.63 10.61
C LEU A 19 11.38 -4.16 9.81
N VAL A 20 11.91 -5.30 10.26
CA VAL A 20 13.01 -6.00 9.61
C VAL A 20 12.48 -6.78 8.42
N TRP A 21 12.90 -6.37 7.22
CA TRP A 21 12.70 -7.11 5.98
C TRP A 21 14.00 -7.83 5.64
N SER A 22 13.93 -8.86 4.79
CA SER A 22 15.16 -9.42 4.21
C SER A 22 15.89 -8.33 3.43
N SER A 23 17.23 -8.32 3.47
CA SER A 23 18.09 -7.36 2.75
C SER A 23 17.67 -7.20 1.28
N ASP A 24 17.32 -8.31 0.63
CA ASP A 24 16.97 -8.37 -0.79
C ASP A 24 15.64 -7.68 -1.12
N MET A 25 14.85 -7.32 -0.09
CA MET A 25 13.54 -6.69 -0.22
C MET A 25 13.55 -5.22 0.22
N GLU A 26 14.68 -4.69 0.68
CA GLU A 26 14.76 -3.32 1.21
C GLU A 26 14.53 -2.26 0.12
N ASP A 27 15.12 -2.45 -1.05
CA ASP A 27 14.89 -1.59 -2.21
C ASP A 27 13.43 -1.68 -2.69
N VAL A 28 12.89 -2.90 -2.76
CA VAL A 28 11.49 -3.15 -3.19
C VAL A 28 10.50 -2.49 -2.23
N LYS A 29 10.77 -2.52 -0.92
CA LYS A 29 9.98 -1.86 0.13
C LYS A 29 9.91 -0.34 -0.12
N LEU A 30 11.05 0.29 -0.41
CA LEU A 30 11.15 1.73 -0.66
C LEU A 30 10.45 2.16 -1.97
N GLU A 31 10.65 1.38 -3.04
CA GLU A 31 10.00 1.63 -4.32
C GLU A 31 8.47 1.47 -4.21
N LEU A 32 8.01 0.46 -3.48
CA LEU A 32 6.59 0.23 -3.26
C LEU A 32 5.93 1.36 -2.45
N ALA A 33 6.59 1.85 -1.39
CA ALA A 33 6.10 3.00 -0.63
C ALA A 33 5.96 4.25 -1.53
N THR A 34 6.96 4.49 -2.38
CA THR A 34 6.96 5.60 -3.33
C THR A 34 5.84 5.46 -4.37
N LEU A 35 5.64 4.26 -4.91
CA LEU A 35 4.54 3.98 -5.86
C LEU A 35 3.17 4.22 -5.21
N LEU A 36 2.97 3.79 -3.96
CA LEU A 36 1.73 4.02 -3.22
C LEU A 36 1.48 5.52 -3.01
N GLU A 37 2.49 6.31 -2.65
CA GLU A 37 2.38 7.77 -2.49
C GLU A 37 2.00 8.48 -3.81
N VAL A 38 2.65 8.11 -4.92
CA VAL A 38 2.47 8.75 -6.24
C VAL A 38 1.17 8.31 -6.91
N SER A 39 0.74 7.05 -6.69
CA SER A 39 -0.50 6.49 -7.25
C SER A 39 -1.76 7.27 -6.85
N ALA A 40 -1.69 8.05 -5.76
CA ALA A 40 -2.79 8.90 -5.30
C ALA A 40 -3.17 10.00 -6.29
N SER A 41 -2.34 10.28 -7.30
CA SER A 41 -2.56 11.30 -8.32
C SER A 41 -3.48 10.88 -9.47
N ASN A 42 -3.79 9.59 -9.65
CA ASN A 42 -4.67 9.06 -10.69
C ASN A 42 -5.68 8.06 -10.11
N ASP A 43 -6.95 8.15 -10.50
CA ASP A 43 -8.05 7.38 -9.86
C ASP A 43 -7.94 5.86 -10.08
N MET A 44 -7.51 5.42 -11.27
CA MET A 44 -7.31 4.00 -11.57
C MET A 44 -6.14 3.42 -10.78
N THR A 45 -5.04 4.17 -10.69
CA THR A 45 -3.87 3.74 -9.90
C THR A 45 -4.15 3.78 -8.41
N ARG A 46 -4.98 4.73 -7.95
CA ARG A 46 -5.41 4.82 -6.55
C ARG A 46 -6.18 3.57 -6.12
N PHE A 47 -7.11 3.09 -6.94
CA PHE A 47 -7.87 1.86 -6.63
C PHE A 47 -6.95 0.63 -6.46
N ILE A 48 -5.99 0.46 -7.36
CA ILE A 48 -5.02 -0.64 -7.29
C ILE A 48 -4.13 -0.49 -6.05
N ALA A 49 -3.66 0.74 -5.78
CA ALA A 49 -2.83 1.05 -4.62
C ALA A 49 -3.56 0.81 -3.30
N GLU A 50 -4.85 1.15 -3.20
CA GLU A 50 -5.67 0.82 -2.03
C GLU A 50 -5.75 -0.69 -1.80
N GLY A 51 -5.91 -1.49 -2.86
CA GLY A 51 -5.93 -2.94 -2.75
C GLY A 51 -4.62 -3.53 -2.26
N LEU A 52 -3.48 -3.00 -2.73
CA LEU A 52 -2.16 -3.38 -2.25
C LEU A 52 -1.95 -2.93 -0.79
N ALA A 53 -2.31 -1.69 -0.47
CA ALA A 53 -2.20 -1.13 0.88
C ALA A 53 -2.99 -1.95 1.91
N LYS A 54 -4.21 -2.38 1.58
CA LYS A 54 -5.01 -3.27 2.43
C LYS A 54 -4.31 -4.59 2.74
N ARG A 55 -3.63 -5.20 1.76
CA ARG A 55 -2.88 -6.45 1.97
C ARG A 55 -1.64 -6.26 2.85
N ILE A 56 -1.02 -5.10 2.77
CA ILE A 56 0.15 -4.74 3.60
C ILE A 56 -0.29 -4.50 5.05
N VAL A 57 -1.36 -3.74 5.25
CA VAL A 57 -1.89 -3.40 6.59
C VAL A 57 -2.57 -4.59 7.26
N SER A 58 -3.22 -5.46 6.49
CA SER A 58 -3.96 -6.62 6.99
C SER A 58 -3.57 -7.91 6.26
N PRO A 59 -2.34 -8.41 6.49
CA PRO A 59 -1.86 -9.64 5.87
C PRO A 59 -2.78 -10.82 6.24
N GLY A 60 -3.22 -11.58 5.24
CA GLY A 60 -4.17 -12.69 5.39
C GLY A 60 -5.61 -12.38 4.97
N THR A 61 -5.94 -11.12 4.65
CA THR A 61 -7.21 -10.77 4.02
C THR A 61 -7.12 -10.92 2.49
N VAL A 62 -8.08 -11.63 1.89
CA VAL A 62 -8.22 -11.67 0.43
C VAL A 62 -8.82 -10.35 -0.02
N TYR A 63 -8.01 -9.50 -0.64
CA TYR A 63 -8.54 -8.31 -1.32
C TYR A 63 -9.41 -8.77 -2.50
N ASP A 64 -10.72 -8.56 -2.38
CA ASP A 64 -11.70 -8.77 -3.43
C ASP A 64 -12.24 -7.40 -3.92
N PRO A 65 -11.84 -6.94 -5.12
CA PRO A 65 -12.28 -5.67 -5.67
C PRO A 65 -13.79 -5.62 -5.98
N GLN A 66 -14.50 -6.76 -5.97
CA GLN A 66 -15.95 -6.81 -6.15
C GLN A 66 -16.73 -6.57 -4.85
N LEU A 67 -16.14 -6.86 -3.68
CA LEU A 67 -16.79 -6.64 -2.38
C LEU A 67 -16.85 -5.15 -1.98
N GLU A 68 -15.90 -4.34 -2.45
CA GLU A 68 -15.80 -2.90 -2.16
C GLU A 68 -16.75 -2.02 -2.99
N LYS A 69 -17.45 -2.60 -3.97
CA LYS A 69 -18.41 -1.89 -4.83
C LYS A 69 -19.87 -1.97 -4.33
N ARG A 70 -20.11 -2.60 -3.17
CA ARG A 70 -21.45 -2.79 -2.60
C ARG A 70 -21.79 -1.74 -1.56
#